data_AF-A0A6L4U4C5-F1
#
_entry.id   AF-A0A6L4U4C5-F1
#
_cell.length_a   1.000
_cell.length_b   1.000
_cell.length_c   1.000
_cell.angle_alpha   90.00
_cell.angle_beta   90.00
_cell.angle_gamma   90.00
#
_symmetry.space_group_name_H-M   'P 1'
#
loop_
_entity.id
_entity.type
_entity.pdbx_description
1 polymer ?
#
loop_
_entity_poly.entity_id
_entity_poly.type
_entity_poly.pdbx_seq_one_letter_code
_entity_poly.pdbx_strand_id
1 'polypeptide(L)'
;MSIDLTQQALNALADAGLGNDSPAEAYVIGYTQGHDDALALAIRIEQSINATQPTAGEIERLAINLWEHNGERPTVYESGKRIADRELEWWKQVAVSAWSFINGTEKEQ
;
A
#
# COMPACT_ATOMS: atom_id res chain seq x y z
N MET A 1 -16.46 7.05 -11.32
CA MET A 1 -16.05 7.54 -12.65
C MET A 1 -14.95 8.56 -12.40
N SER A 2 -13.69 8.22 -12.66
CA SER A 2 -12.56 9.15 -12.44
C SER A 2 -12.39 10.02 -13.68
N ILE A 3 -12.27 11.33 -13.49
CA ILE A 3 -11.91 12.24 -14.57
C ILE A 3 -10.44 12.02 -14.92
N ASP A 4 -10.16 11.77 -16.20
CA ASP A 4 -8.80 11.75 -16.72
C ASP A 4 -8.34 13.20 -16.97
N LEU A 5 -7.67 13.77 -15.98
CA LEU A 5 -7.17 15.15 -16.00
C LEU A 5 -6.09 15.34 -17.08
N THR A 6 -5.33 14.30 -17.40
CA THR A 6 -4.33 14.32 -18.47
C THR A 6 -5.04 14.47 -19.82
N GLN A 7 -6.09 13.68 -20.07
CA GLN A 7 -6.87 13.81 -21.30
C GLN A 7 -7.58 15.17 -21.41
N GLN A 8 -8.07 15.74 -20.30
CA GLN A 8 -8.65 17.09 -20.31
C GLN A 8 -7.62 18.16 -20.68
N ALA A 9 -6.40 18.08 -20.14
CA ALA A 9 -5.32 19.00 -20.47
C ALA A 9 -4.92 18.89 -21.94
N LEU A 10 -4.80 17.67 -22.48
CA LEU A 10 -4.51 17.44 -23.90
C LEU A 10 -5.60 17.99 -24.81
N ASN A 11 -6.87 17.79 -24.45
CA ASN A 11 -8.00 18.35 -25.22
C ASN A 11 -7.99 19.88 -25.20
N ALA A 12 -7.73 20.51 -24.05
CA ALA A 12 -7.63 21.97 -23.95
C ALA A 12 -6.45 22.54 -24.75
N LEU A 13 -5.33 21.82 -24.84
CA LEU A 13 -4.19 22.18 -25.68
C LEU A 13 -4.53 22.06 -27.17
N ALA A 14 -5.25 21.01 -27.56
CA ALA A 14 -5.75 20.85 -28.93
C ALA A 14 -6.71 22.00 -29.32
N ASP A 15 -7.65 22.35 -28.44
CA ASP A 15 -8.59 23.47 -28.66
C ASP A 15 -7.87 24.83 -28.77
N ALA A 16 -6.71 24.99 -28.10
CA ALA A 16 -5.86 26.18 -28.18
C ALA A 16 -4.94 26.21 -29.42
N GLY A 17 -5.01 25.22 -30.31
CA GLY A 17 -4.14 25.11 -31.48
C GLY A 17 -2.71 24.65 -31.15
N LEU A 18 -2.48 24.13 -29.94
CA LEU A 18 -1.23 23.56 -29.46
C LEU A 18 -1.30 22.02 -29.36
N GLY A 19 -2.13 21.39 -30.19
CA GLY A 19 -2.29 19.93 -30.24
C GLY A 19 -1.10 19.19 -30.87
N ASN A 20 -1.24 17.87 -30.98
CA ASN A 20 -0.32 16.85 -31.50
C ASN A 20 1.09 17.32 -31.88
N ASP A 21 2.07 16.82 -31.14
CA ASP A 21 3.53 17.05 -31.30
C ASP A 21 3.99 18.46 -30.88
N SER A 22 3.19 19.17 -30.09
CA SER A 22 3.62 20.45 -29.53
C SER A 22 4.53 20.27 -28.30
N PRO A 23 5.44 21.23 -28.03
CA PRO A 23 6.21 21.23 -26.78
C PRO A 23 5.35 21.23 -25.52
N ALA A 24 4.14 21.78 -25.57
CA ALA A 24 3.22 21.84 -24.44
C ALA A 24 2.61 20.47 -24.12
N GLU A 25 2.24 19.70 -25.13
CA GLU A 25 1.78 18.32 -24.98
C GLU A 25 2.90 17.42 -24.45
N ALA A 26 4.10 17.53 -25.03
CA ALA A 26 5.27 16.79 -24.56
C ALA A 26 5.58 17.07 -23.07
N TYR A 27 5.37 18.31 -22.62
CA TYR A 27 5.50 18.68 -21.21
C TYR A 27 4.44 18.01 -20.32
N VAL A 28 3.17 18.00 -20.72
CA VAL A 28 2.08 17.36 -19.95
C VAL A 28 2.28 15.85 -19.81
N ILE A 29 2.65 15.19 -20.91
CA ILE A 29 2.94 13.75 -20.93
C ILE A 29 4.19 13.45 -20.10
N GLY A 30 5.27 14.22 -20.29
CA GLY A 30 6.52 14.06 -19.55
C GLY A 30 6.36 14.30 -18.05
N TYR A 31 5.51 15.24 -17.64
CA TYR A 31 5.16 15.44 -16.24
C TYR A 31 4.43 14.24 -15.64
N THR A 32 3.45 13.69 -16.36
CA THR A 32 2.70 12.50 -15.91
C THR A 32 3.62 11.30 -15.77
N GLN A 33 4.45 11.04 -16.79
CA GLN A 33 5.44 9.96 -16.75
C GLN A 33 6.45 10.16 -15.60
N GLY A 34 7.00 11.37 -15.44
CA GLY A 34 7.95 11.67 -14.37
C GLY A 34 7.34 11.55 -12.98
N HIS A 35 6.06 11.90 -12.82
CA HIS A 35 5.31 11.69 -11.58
C HIS A 35 5.16 10.20 -11.28
N ASP A 36 4.76 9.39 -12.25
CA ASP A 36 4.58 7.94 -12.07
C ASP A 36 5.91 7.24 -11.77
N ASP A 37 6.99 7.64 -12.45
CA ASP A 37 8.34 7.14 -12.18
C ASP A 37 8.81 7.50 -10.76
N ALA A 38 8.52 8.72 -10.31
CA ALA A 38 8.84 9.17 -8.95
C ALA A 38 8.03 8.41 -7.88
N LEU A 39 6.74 8.18 -8.11
CA LEU A 39 5.90 7.37 -7.23
C LEU A 39 6.39 5.92 -7.17
N ALA A 40 6.71 5.32 -8.32
CA ALA A 40 7.27 3.98 -8.40
C ALA A 40 8.59 3.87 -7.64
N LEU A 41 9.47 4.87 -7.74
CA LEU A 41 10.71 4.94 -6.97
C LEU A 41 10.45 5.04 -5.47
N ALA A 42 9.53 5.90 -5.03
CA ALA A 42 9.17 6.04 -3.61
C ALA A 42 8.65 4.72 -3.03
N ILE A 43 7.78 4.02 -3.76
CA ILE A 43 7.29 2.68 -3.36
C ILE A 43 8.45 1.70 -3.21
N ARG A 44 9.38 1.66 -4.19
CA ARG A 44 10.55 0.76 -4.12
C ARG A 44 11.48 1.08 -2.95
N ILE A 45 11.67 2.36 -2.63
CA ILE A 45 12.48 2.77 -1.47
C ILE A 45 11.81 2.32 -0.18
N GLU A 46 10.52 2.58 -0.02
CA GLU A 46 9.76 2.12 1.15
C GLU A 46 9.80 0.60 1.30
N GLN A 47 9.61 -0.14 0.20
CA GLN A 47 9.74 -1.60 0.21
C GLN A 47 11.16 -2.04 0.58
N SER A 48 12.20 -1.40 0.07
CA SER A 48 13.60 -1.73 0.39
C SER A 48 13.95 -1.44 1.85
N ILE A 49 13.47 -0.32 2.41
CA ILE A 49 13.65 0.03 3.82
C ILE A 49 12.89 -0.96 4.72
N ASN A 50 11.67 -1.32 4.33
CA ASN A 50 10.81 -2.21 5.10
C ASN A 50 10.97 -3.70 4.74
N ALA A 51 11.92 -4.05 3.86
CA ALA A 51 12.21 -5.43 3.46
C ALA A 51 12.82 -6.28 4.60
N THR A 52 13.14 -5.65 5.73
CA THR A 52 13.62 -6.35 6.92
C THR A 52 12.53 -7.28 7.45
N GLN A 53 12.89 -8.52 7.80
CA GLN A 53 11.95 -9.40 8.47
C GLN A 53 11.43 -8.72 9.75
N PRO A 54 10.11 -8.72 9.97
CA PRO A 54 9.52 -8.11 11.14
C PRO A 54 9.96 -8.91 12.36
N THR A 55 10.36 -8.21 13.41
CA THR A 55 10.70 -8.83 14.69
C THR A 55 9.46 -9.49 15.30
N ALA A 56 9.67 -10.43 16.23
CA ALA A 56 8.58 -11.09 16.94
C ALA A 56 7.63 -10.08 17.65
N GLY A 57 8.18 -8.97 18.16
CA GLY A 57 7.39 -7.91 18.77
C GLY A 57 6.55 -7.10 17.77
N GLU A 58 7.06 -6.88 16.56
CA GLU A 58 6.30 -6.21 15.49
C GLU A 58 5.18 -7.10 14.95
N ILE A 59 5.44 -8.40 14.79
CA ILE A 59 4.41 -9.38 14.43
C ILE A 59 3.32 -9.45 15.50
N GLU A 60 3.67 -9.46 16.79
CA GLU A 60 2.69 -9.44 17.86
C GLU A 60 1.85 -8.17 17.87
N ARG A 61 2.48 -7.01 17.66
CA ARG A 61 1.78 -5.72 17.59
C ARG A 61 0.84 -5.65 16.38
N LEU A 62 1.28 -6.15 15.22
CA LEU A 62 0.46 -6.24 14.02
C LEU A 62 -0.72 -7.20 14.23
N ALA A 63 -0.49 -8.35 14.86
CA ALA A 63 -1.54 -9.32 15.21
C ALA A 63 -2.62 -8.70 16.10
N ILE A 64 -2.22 -7.96 17.14
CA ILE A 64 -3.15 -7.27 18.03
C ILE A 64 -3.96 -6.22 17.26
N ASN A 65 -3.32 -5.37 16.45
CA ASN A 65 -4.03 -4.36 15.66
C ASN A 65 -5.02 -5.00 14.67
N LEU A 66 -4.62 -6.07 13.96
CA LEU A 66 -5.49 -6.76 13.01
C LEU A 66 -6.71 -7.35 13.71
N TRP A 67 -6.51 -7.95 14.89
CA TRP A 67 -7.60 -8.44 15.72
C TRP A 67 -8.51 -7.33 16.23
N GLU A 68 -7.98 -6.18 16.69
CA GLU A 68 -8.82 -5.07 17.17
C GLU A 68 -9.72 -4.49 16.08
N HIS A 69 -9.25 -4.50 14.83
CA HIS A 69 -9.98 -3.94 13.69
C HIS A 69 -10.91 -4.94 12.99
N ASN A 70 -10.67 -6.25 13.10
CA ASN A 70 -11.38 -7.28 12.33
C ASN A 70 -12.00 -8.41 13.17
N GLY A 71 -11.57 -8.57 14.42
CA GLY A 71 -12.13 -9.54 15.36
C GLY A 71 -13.39 -9.02 16.03
N GLU A 72 -14.28 -9.93 16.44
CA GLU A 72 -15.31 -9.58 17.42
C GLU A 72 -14.61 -9.12 18.70
N ARG A 73 -14.98 -7.94 19.23
CA ARG A 73 -14.47 -7.47 20.53
C ARG A 73 -14.87 -8.50 21.59
N PRO A 74 -13.96 -9.24 22.24
CA PRO A 74 -14.38 -10.11 23.31
C PRO A 74 -14.71 -9.27 24.52
N THR A 75 -15.84 -9.60 25.15
CA THR A 75 -16.01 -9.42 26.59
C THR A 75 -14.79 -10.04 27.27
N VAL A 76 -13.93 -9.17 27.83
CA VAL A 76 -12.71 -9.47 28.59
C VAL A 76 -12.70 -10.90 29.13
N TYR A 77 -11.77 -11.74 28.64
CA TYR A 77 -11.65 -13.11 29.11
C TYR A 77 -11.31 -13.15 30.61
N GLU A 78 -11.78 -14.17 31.32
CA GLU A 78 -11.69 -14.33 32.80
C GLU A 78 -10.27 -14.18 33.38
N SER A 79 -9.22 -14.28 32.56
CA SER A 79 -7.82 -14.12 32.95
C SER A 79 -7.31 -12.67 32.97
N GLY A 80 -8.15 -11.67 32.63
CA GLY A 80 -7.73 -10.27 32.50
C GLY A 80 -6.85 -9.98 31.29
N LYS A 81 -6.57 -10.99 30.45
CA LYS A 81 -5.91 -10.83 29.16
C LYS A 81 -6.88 -10.29 28.13
N ARG A 82 -6.39 -9.40 27.27
CA ARG A 82 -7.18 -8.77 26.19
C ARG A 82 -7.56 -9.78 25.10
N ILE A 83 -6.69 -10.76 24.83
CA ILE A 83 -6.84 -11.77 23.79
C ILE A 83 -6.42 -13.14 24.37
N ALA A 84 -7.10 -14.22 23.97
CA ALA A 84 -6.71 -15.57 24.37
C ALA A 84 -5.40 -15.98 23.67
N ASP A 85 -4.52 -16.71 24.36
CA ASP A 85 -3.19 -17.06 23.82
C ASP A 85 -3.27 -17.82 22.48
N ARG A 86 -4.24 -18.73 22.34
CA ARG A 86 -4.49 -19.48 21.08
C ARG A 86 -4.93 -18.56 19.94
N GLU A 87 -5.73 -17.55 20.25
CA GLU A 87 -6.25 -16.60 19.27
C GLU A 87 -5.15 -15.63 18.83
N LEU A 88 -4.34 -15.16 19.78
CA LEU A 88 -3.16 -14.34 19.48
C LEU A 88 -2.18 -15.07 18.55
N GLU A 89 -1.94 -16.35 18.77
CA GLU A 89 -1.05 -17.14 17.91
C GLU A 89 -1.59 -17.26 16.48
N TRP A 90 -2.89 -17.40 16.31
CA TRP A 90 -3.52 -17.38 15.00
C TRP A 90 -3.36 -16.03 14.30
N TRP A 91 -3.58 -14.92 15.02
CA TRP A 91 -3.38 -13.57 14.46
C TRP A 91 -1.92 -13.25 14.15
N LYS A 92 -0.96 -13.82 14.89
CA LYS A 92 0.48 -13.74 14.54
C LYS A 92 0.77 -14.39 13.19
N GLN A 93 0.14 -15.53 12.88
CA GLN A 93 0.26 -16.16 11.57
C GLN A 93 -0.35 -15.30 10.46
N VAL A 94 -1.54 -14.74 10.70
CA VAL A 94 -2.18 -13.80 9.76
C VAL A 94 -1.30 -12.56 9.53
N ALA A 95 -0.70 -12.01 10.58
CA ALA A 95 0.21 -10.86 10.50
C ALA A 95 1.47 -11.17 9.66
N VAL A 96 2.07 -12.35 9.84
CA VAL A 96 3.20 -12.80 9.01
C VAL A 96 2.80 -12.95 7.55
N SER A 97 1.66 -13.60 7.26
CA SER A 97 1.16 -13.76 5.90
C SER A 97 0.86 -12.41 5.22
N ALA A 98 0.19 -11.49 5.91
CA ALA A 98 -0.08 -10.15 5.40
C ALA A 98 1.20 -9.36 5.11
N TRP A 99 2.18 -9.44 6.01
CA TRP A 99 3.48 -8.81 5.82
C TRP A 99 4.22 -9.38 4.61
N SER A 100 4.20 -10.70 4.43
CA SER A 100 4.85 -11.36 3.30
C SER A 100 4.22 -10.97 1.97
N PHE A 101 2.89 -10.88 1.89
CA PHE A 101 2.15 -10.44 0.71
C PHE A 101 2.47 -8.99 0.34
N ILE A 102 2.41 -8.06 1.30
CA ILE A 102 2.67 -6.62 1.06
C ILE A 102 4.08 -6.37 0.55
N ASN A 103 5.06 -7.10 1.09
CA ASN A 103 6.47 -6.93 0.73
C ASN A 103 6.90 -7.79 -0.47
N GLY A 104 5.98 -8.54 -1.09
CA GLY A 104 6.30 -9.41 -2.23
C GLY A 104 7.35 -10.47 -1.90
N THR A 105 7.42 -10.90 -0.64
CA THR A 105 8.35 -11.94 -0.17
C THR A 105 7.73 -13.33 -0.17
N GLU A 106 6.52 -13.45 -0.72
CA GLU A 106 5.91 -14.75 -1.00
C GLU A 106 6.82 -15.53 -1.94
N LYS A 107 7.26 -16.71 -1.50
CA LYS A 107 7.90 -17.65 -2.41
C LYS A 107 6.82 -18.10 -3.39
N GLU A 108 7.00 -17.82 -4.68
CA GLU A 108 6.23 -18.46 -5.75
C GLU A 108 6.23 -19.97 -5.48
N GLN A 109 5.03 -20.57 -5.35
CA GLN A 109 4.84 -22.00 -5.18
C GLN A 109 4.98 -22.73 -6.51
#